data_AF-A0A2T6KAS2-F1
#
_entry.id   AF-A0A2T6KAS2-F1
#
_cell.length_a   1.000
_cell.length_b   1.000
_cell.length_c   1.000
_cell.angle_alpha   90.00
_cell.angle_beta   90.00
_cell.angle_gamma   90.00
#
_symmetry.space_group_name_H-M   'P 1'
#
loop_
_entity.id
_entity.type
_entity.pdbx_description
1 polymer ?
#
loop_
_entity_poly.entity_id
_entity_poly.type
_entity_poly.pdbx_seq_one_letter_code
_entity_poly.pdbx_strand_id
1 'polypeptide(L)'
;MVAPVESGTHSTSPPRYCGGNIDCKELVRGSSLFLPISVEGALFSIGEGHALQGDGESAGTAIECRMDVVDITLRVRDDMKLTMPRANTPAGWITFGFMRI
;
A
#
# COMPACT_ATOMS: atom_id res chain seq x y z
N MET A 1 -3.29 1.01 2.98
CA MET A 1 -3.29 -0.27 3.73
C MET A 1 -4.70 -0.61 4.18
N VAL A 2 -4.93 -1.85 4.60
CA VAL A 2 -6.17 -2.32 5.25
C VAL A 2 -5.85 -2.96 6.60
N ALA A 3 -6.82 -3.07 7.49
CA ALA A 3 -6.58 -3.64 8.81
C ALA A 3 -6.24 -5.14 8.74
N PRO A 4 -5.23 -5.59 9.50
CA PRO A 4 -4.93 -7.01 9.65
C PRO A 4 -5.99 -7.72 10.51
N VAL A 5 -6.07 -9.05 10.39
CA VAL A 5 -6.99 -9.87 11.22
C VAL A 5 -6.56 -9.94 12.68
N GLU A 6 -5.26 -9.79 12.94
CA GLU A 6 -4.69 -9.82 14.27
C GLU A 6 -5.19 -8.63 15.11
N SER A 7 -5.68 -8.88 16.32
CA SER A 7 -6.13 -7.81 17.24
C SER A 7 -4.97 -6.95 17.75
N GLY A 8 -5.29 -5.72 18.16
CA GLY A 8 -4.35 -4.81 18.82
C GLY A 8 -3.83 -3.69 17.91
N THR A 9 -2.82 -2.98 18.40
CA THR A 9 -2.18 -1.89 17.66
C THR A 9 -1.08 -2.44 16.76
N HIS A 10 -1.11 -2.07 15.48
CA HIS A 10 -0.12 -2.47 14.49
C HIS A 10 0.63 -1.26 13.96
N SER A 11 1.96 -1.33 13.96
CA SER A 11 2.80 -0.35 13.28
C SER A 11 2.55 -0.39 11.76
N THR A 12 2.58 0.78 11.12
CA THR A 12 2.51 0.92 9.65
C THR A 12 3.83 0.54 8.97
N SER A 13 4.95 0.58 9.71
CA SER A 13 6.28 0.15 9.27
C SER A 13 6.76 -1.06 10.09
N PRO A 14 7.40 -2.07 9.46
CA PRO A 14 7.58 -2.27 8.02
C PRO A 14 6.28 -2.68 7.30
N PRO A 15 6.24 -2.74 5.95
CA PRO A 15 5.06 -3.22 5.23
C PRO A 15 4.73 -4.68 5.54
N ARG A 16 3.44 -5.01 5.46
CA ARG A 16 2.86 -6.32 5.74
C ARG A 16 1.98 -6.79 4.59
N TYR A 17 1.41 -7.98 4.71
CA TYR A 17 0.49 -8.55 3.71
C TYR A 17 -0.72 -7.63 3.43
N CYS A 18 -1.15 -6.83 4.40
CA CYS A 18 -2.25 -5.87 4.28
C CYS A 18 -1.81 -4.46 3.79
N GLY A 19 -0.56 -4.31 3.32
CA GLY A 19 0.06 -3.05 2.95
C GLY A 19 0.84 -2.42 4.10
N GLY A 20 0.90 -1.08 4.16
CA GLY A 20 1.68 -0.31 5.14
C GLY A 20 2.64 0.64 4.42
N ASN A 21 3.84 0.81 4.97
CA ASN A 21 5.03 1.46 4.33
C ASN A 21 5.49 0.67 3.09
N ILE A 22 4.72 0.68 2.00
CA ILE A 22 5.09 -0.07 0.79
C ILE A 22 6.26 0.62 0.08
N ASP A 23 6.31 1.95 0.12
CA ASP A 23 7.36 2.82 -0.43
C ASP A 23 7.80 2.39 -1.83
N CYS A 24 6.81 2.32 -2.73
CA CYS A 24 7.00 1.94 -4.13
C CYS A 24 6.70 3.14 -5.02
N LYS A 25 7.75 3.70 -5.64
CA LYS A 25 7.65 4.91 -6.46
C LYS A 25 6.73 4.77 -7.68
N GLU A 26 6.41 3.54 -8.11
CA GLU A 26 5.46 3.26 -9.19
C GLU A 26 3.99 3.39 -8.77
N LEU A 27 3.69 3.52 -7.46
CA LEU A 27 2.34 3.79 -6.96
C LEU A 27 1.96 5.27 -7.14
N VAL A 28 1.73 5.65 -8.39
CA VAL A 28 1.38 7.00 -8.81
C VAL A 28 -0.08 7.13 -9.25
N ARG A 29 -0.50 8.33 -9.64
CA ARG A 29 -1.80 8.56 -10.29
C ARG A 29 -1.98 7.61 -11.47
N GLY A 30 -3.13 6.94 -11.51
CA GLY A 30 -3.46 5.93 -12.52
C GLY A 30 -3.15 4.50 -12.08
N SER A 31 -2.44 4.31 -10.97
CA SER A 31 -2.20 2.99 -10.39
C SER A 31 -3.45 2.44 -9.68
N SER A 32 -3.63 1.12 -9.74
CA SER A 32 -4.57 0.35 -8.93
C SER A 32 -3.80 -0.56 -8.00
N LEU A 33 -3.91 -0.35 -6.68
CA LEU A 33 -3.33 -1.22 -5.65
C LEU A 33 -4.41 -2.20 -5.15
N PHE A 34 -4.12 -3.48 -5.23
CA PHE A 34 -4.98 -4.55 -4.76
C PHE A 34 -4.45 -5.10 -3.43
N LEU A 35 -5.27 -5.03 -2.39
CA LEU A 35 -4.93 -5.46 -1.03
C LEU A 35 -5.81 -6.64 -0.61
N PRO A 36 -5.27 -7.66 0.09
CA PRO A 36 -6.08 -8.70 0.70
C PRO A 36 -6.91 -8.14 1.86
N ILE A 37 -8.22 -8.34 1.83
CA ILE A 37 -9.15 -7.92 2.89
C ILE A 37 -9.27 -9.06 3.90
N SER A 38 -8.94 -8.80 5.17
CA SER A 38 -8.95 -9.83 6.23
C SER A 38 -9.93 -9.54 7.38
N VAL A 39 -10.58 -8.38 7.34
CA VAL A 39 -11.62 -7.99 8.30
C VAL A 39 -12.79 -7.33 7.58
N GLU A 40 -13.96 -7.35 8.21
CA GLU A 40 -15.18 -6.71 7.69
C GLU A 40 -14.95 -5.21 7.46
N GLY A 41 -15.47 -4.69 6.33
CA GLY A 41 -15.27 -3.30 5.93
C GLY A 41 -13.84 -2.91 5.54
N ALA A 42 -12.87 -3.83 5.58
CA ALA A 42 -11.43 -3.65 5.32
C ALA A 42 -10.69 -2.65 6.21
N LEU A 43 -11.35 -1.58 6.69
CA LEU A 43 -10.79 -0.50 7.50
C LEU A 43 -9.58 0.14 6.80
N PHE A 44 -9.82 0.68 5.61
CA PHE A 44 -8.79 1.26 4.75
C PHE A 44 -8.22 2.58 5.33
N SER A 45 -6.89 2.70 5.25
CA SER A 45 -6.14 3.92 5.58
C SER A 45 -5.06 4.19 4.54
N ILE A 46 -4.78 5.48 4.28
CA ILE A 46 -3.71 5.95 3.38
C ILE A 46 -3.02 7.19 3.98
N GLY A 47 -1.73 7.34 3.72
CA GLY A 47 -0.88 8.41 4.25
C GLY A 47 0.45 8.45 3.49
N GLU A 48 1.43 9.18 4.03
CA GLU A 48 2.84 9.17 3.59
C GLU A 48 3.02 9.61 2.12
N GLY A 49 2.72 10.88 1.86
CA GLY A 49 2.88 11.46 0.53
C GLY A 49 4.33 11.82 0.22
N HIS A 50 4.84 11.38 -0.94
CA HIS A 50 6.19 11.73 -1.39
C HIS A 50 6.14 12.59 -2.65
N ALA A 51 6.89 13.70 -2.66
CA ALA A 51 7.07 14.51 -3.86
C ALA A 51 8.01 13.82 -4.86
N LEU A 52 8.99 13.08 -4.35
CA LEU A 52 9.90 12.23 -5.12
C LEU A 52 10.51 11.16 -4.22
N GLN A 53 10.59 9.92 -4.72
CA GLN A 53 11.21 8.79 -4.04
C GLN A 53 12.07 7.99 -5.04
N GLY A 54 13.22 7.49 -4.58
CA GLY A 54 14.04 6.53 -5.32
C GLY A 54 13.74 5.08 -4.92
N ASP A 55 14.25 4.12 -5.71
CA ASP A 55 14.15 2.71 -5.36
C ASP A 55 14.92 2.40 -4.07
N GLY A 56 14.24 1.69 -3.16
CA GLY A 56 14.82 1.19 -1.92
C GLY A 56 14.94 2.20 -0.78
N GLU A 57 14.60 3.49 -1.01
CA GLU A 57 14.58 4.53 0.02
C GLU A 57 15.80 4.48 0.97
N SER A 58 17.00 4.33 0.40
CA SER A 58 18.19 3.96 1.18
C SER A 58 18.62 5.00 2.22
N ALA A 59 18.23 6.26 2.05
CA ALA A 59 18.44 7.34 3.01
C ALA A 59 17.46 7.29 4.20
N GLY A 60 16.47 6.39 4.16
CA GLY A 60 15.43 6.19 5.17
C GLY A 60 14.24 7.13 5.08
N THR A 61 14.23 8.07 4.13
CA THR A 61 13.09 8.95 3.83
C THR A 61 13.10 9.34 2.35
N ALA A 62 11.92 9.71 1.84
CA ALA A 62 11.77 10.35 0.55
C ALA A 62 11.82 11.88 0.67
N ILE A 63 11.45 12.60 -0.40
CA ILE A 63 11.04 14.00 -0.28
C ILE A 63 9.61 14.02 0.28
N GLU A 64 9.48 13.96 1.60
CA GLU A 64 8.21 13.95 2.31
C GLU A 64 7.38 15.21 2.05
N CYS A 65 6.09 15.03 1.75
CA CYS A 65 5.21 16.15 1.45
C CYS A 65 3.76 15.90 1.92
N ARG A 66 3.06 16.99 2.20
CA ARG A 66 1.62 16.93 2.49
C ARG A 66 0.85 16.53 1.23
N MET A 67 -0.26 15.80 1.41
CA MET A 67 -1.23 15.57 0.35
C MET A 67 -2.41 16.51 0.55
N ASP A 68 -2.53 17.53 -0.32
CA ASP A 68 -3.63 18.50 -0.23
C ASP A 68 -4.96 17.92 -0.73
N VAL A 69 -4.91 17.08 -1.76
CA VAL A 69 -6.08 16.40 -2.34
C VAL A 69 -5.76 14.93 -2.57
N VAL A 70 -6.58 14.04 -2.00
CA VAL A 70 -6.50 12.60 -2.20
C VAL A 70 -7.82 12.14 -2.84
N ASP A 71 -7.76 11.79 -4.12
CA ASP A 71 -8.90 11.30 -4.90
C ASP A 71 -8.66 9.83 -5.26
N ILE A 72 -9.43 8.95 -4.61
CA ILE A 72 -9.31 7.49 -4.75
C ILE A 72 -10.69 6.86 -4.86
N THR A 73 -10.77 5.74 -5.59
CA THR A 73 -11.96 4.89 -5.63
C THR A 73 -11.67 3.56 -4.96
N LEU A 74 -12.47 3.20 -3.96
CA LEU A 74 -12.41 1.88 -3.33
C LEU A 74 -13.40 0.95 -4.02
N ARG A 75 -12.93 -0.23 -4.46
CA ARG A 75 -13.77 -1.28 -5.07
C ARG A 75 -13.48 -2.61 -4.40
N VAL A 76 -14.53 -3.29 -3.94
CA VAL A 76 -14.44 -4.67 -3.46
C VAL A 76 -14.45 -5.60 -4.66
N ARG A 77 -13.58 -6.62 -4.64
CA ARG A 77 -13.47 -7.66 -5.67
C ARG A 77 -13.49 -9.04 -5.03
N ASP A 78 -14.35 -9.91 -5.55
CA ASP A 78 -14.51 -11.30 -5.12
C ASP A 78 -13.81 -12.30 -6.07
N ASP A 79 -13.38 -11.84 -7.24
CA ASP A 79 -12.72 -12.61 -8.27
C ASP A 79 -11.18 -12.64 -8.14
N MET A 80 -10.62 -12.09 -7.05
CA MET A 80 -9.19 -12.13 -6.74
C MET A 80 -8.94 -12.76 -5.37
N LYS A 81 -8.09 -13.80 -5.35
CA LYS A 81 -7.55 -14.37 -4.10
C LYS A 81 -6.10 -13.92 -3.94
N LEU A 82 -5.85 -13.04 -2.97
CA LEU A 82 -4.54 -12.44 -2.73
C LEU A 82 -3.99 -12.87 -1.37
N THR A 83 -2.69 -13.17 -1.33
CA THR A 83 -1.94 -13.41 -0.10
C THR A 83 -0.95 -12.29 0.22
N MET A 84 -0.65 -11.44 -0.77
CA MET A 84 0.19 -10.25 -0.70
C MET A 84 -0.37 -9.18 -1.65
N PRO A 85 0.00 -7.91 -1.48
CA PRO A 85 -0.44 -6.85 -2.38
C PRO A 85 0.03 -7.08 -3.83
N ARG A 86 -0.73 -6.51 -4.77
CA ARG A 86 -0.36 -6.38 -6.18
C ARG A 86 -0.72 -5.01 -6.67
N ALA A 87 -0.01 -4.48 -7.66
CA ALA A 87 -0.39 -3.23 -8.32
C ALA A 87 -0.45 -3.41 -9.83
N ASN A 88 -1.40 -2.70 -10.45
CA ASN A 88 -1.36 -2.39 -11.87
C ASN A 88 -1.05 -0.91 -12.00
N THR A 89 0.12 -0.57 -12.52
CA THR A 89 0.59 0.81 -12.64
C THR A 89 0.69 1.20 -14.12
N PRO A 90 0.85 2.49 -14.45
CA PRO A 90 1.16 2.90 -15.81
C PRO A 90 2.41 2.22 -16.41
N ALA A 91 3.34 1.76 -15.57
CA ALA A 91 4.55 1.05 -15.99
C ALA A 91 4.35 -0.47 -16.12
N GLY A 92 3.27 -1.03 -15.56
CA GLY A 92 2.93 -2.46 -15.67
C GLY A 92 2.46 -3.08 -14.35
N TRP A 93 2.33 -4.41 -14.37
CA TRP A 93 1.93 -5.19 -13.19
C TRP A 93 3.12 -5.43 -12.25
N ILE A 94 2.87 -5.25 -10.95
CA ILE A 94 3.83 -5.45 -9.86
C ILE A 94 3.23 -6.43 -8.86
N THR A 95 4.02 -7.43 -8.44
CA THR A 95 3.71 -8.30 -7.30
C THR A 95 4.64 -7.97 -6.14
N PHE A 96 4.09 -7.73 -4.95
CA PHE A 96 4.88 -7.40 -3.77
C PHE A 96 5.21 -8.65 -2.95
N GLY A 97 6.41 -8.66 -2.38
CA GLY A 97 6.85 -9.64 -1.40
C GLY A 97 7.43 -8.92 -0.19
N PHE A 98 6.84 -9.12 0.98
CA PHE A 98 7.33 -8.55 2.23
C PHE A 98 7.72 -9.67 3.17
N MET A 99 8.87 -9.52 3.84
CA MET A 99 9.32 -10.48 4.83
C MET A 99 8.50 -10.33 6.11
N ARG A 100 8.04 -11.45 6.68
CA ARG A 100 7.52 -11.47 8.05
C ARG A 100 8.70 -11.31 9.01
N ILE A 101 8.77 -10.18 9.69
CA ILE A 101 9.61 -9.99 10.87
C ILE A 101 8.79 -10.40 12.10
#